data_AF-A0A0R3A534-F1
#
_entry.id   AF-A0A0R3A534-F1
#
_cell.length_a   1.000
_cell.length_b   1.000
_cell.length_c   1.000
_cell.angle_alpha   90.00
_cell.angle_beta   90.00
_cell.angle_gamma   90.00
#
_symmetry.space_group_name_H-M   'P 1'
#
loop_
_entity.id
_entity.type
_entity.pdbx_description
1 polymer ?
#
loop_
_entity_poly.entity_id
_entity_poly.type
_entity_poly.pdbx_seq_one_letter_code
_entity_poly.pdbx_strand_id
1 'polypeptide(L)'
;MNTLLRLTWLLLLCCSQVHAATAQEADAQAAKALLEKALAYYQQHGDKAFAAFSRQGEFIDQDRYVFVVDTQGVLLASGGPSSALIGRDVSEVLGPDLRQSFKEALKVPESQGIQQADYRWQNWNDGKVEHKHVFYQRVGKRILAVGYYLPRATPEQARALRNKAVDALVKDETGTLKAINSLQGGFLQDDLYVFVVDLDTRRYVAHGTHLRLINTDFAKIKDPDGKPVGEPILKMMAEQDQGEYKYRWKNPVTGKVENKHAYVRKSGHFMVAVGYYSP
;
A
#
# COMPACT_ATOMS: atom_id res chain seq x y z
N MET A 1 53.54 -17.18 -27.33
CA MET A 1 52.29 -17.92 -27.08
C MET A 1 51.71 -17.39 -25.77
N ASN A 2 50.89 -16.34 -25.83
CA ASN A 2 49.41 -16.39 -25.73
C ASN A 2 48.98 -17.07 -24.42
N THR A 3 48.41 -16.40 -23.41
CA THR A 3 47.11 -15.69 -23.39
C THR A 3 47.01 -14.83 -22.11
N LEU A 4 46.70 -13.54 -22.14
CA LEU A 4 45.37 -12.88 -22.19
C LEU A 4 44.51 -12.99 -20.90
N LEU A 5 44.30 -11.81 -20.30
CA LEU A 5 43.20 -11.30 -19.44
C LEU A 5 42.15 -12.26 -18.89
N ARG A 6 41.79 -12.06 -17.61
CA ARG A 6 40.43 -11.61 -17.21
C ARG A 6 40.39 -11.08 -15.78
N LEU A 7 40.42 -9.75 -15.67
CA LEU A 7 39.70 -9.01 -14.64
C LEU A 7 38.21 -9.26 -14.86
N THR A 8 37.48 -9.73 -13.85
CA THR A 8 36.01 -9.63 -13.82
C THR A 8 35.60 -9.00 -12.51
N TRP A 9 35.11 -7.76 -12.63
CA TRP A 9 34.38 -7.01 -11.63
C TRP A 9 33.21 -7.83 -11.08
N LEU A 10 33.16 -8.03 -9.76
CA LEU A 10 31.91 -8.29 -9.04
C LEU A 10 31.54 -7.01 -8.30
N LEU A 11 30.74 -6.17 -8.96
CA LEU A 11 30.11 -5.00 -8.35
C LEU A 11 28.74 -4.86 -8.99
N LEU A 12 27.73 -5.49 -8.38
CA LEU A 12 26.27 -5.43 -8.60
C LEU A 12 25.73 -6.68 -7.86
N LEU A 13 24.85 -6.64 -6.86
CA LEU A 13 23.59 -5.92 -6.75
C LEU A 13 23.25 -5.69 -5.26
N CYS A 14 23.30 -4.46 -4.77
CA CYS A 14 22.62 -4.06 -3.53
C CYS A 14 21.70 -2.83 -3.72
N CYS A 15 21.43 -2.41 -4.96
CA CYS A 15 20.75 -1.12 -5.22
C CYS A 15 19.22 -1.19 -5.27
N SER A 16 18.59 -2.37 -5.15
CA SER A 16 17.14 -2.51 -5.38
C SER A 16 16.29 -2.01 -4.22
N GLN A 17 16.71 -2.24 -2.97
CA GLN A 17 15.91 -1.84 -1.80
C GLN A 17 16.06 -0.36 -1.45
N VAL A 18 17.21 0.24 -1.75
CA VAL A 18 17.43 1.68 -1.57
C VAL A 18 16.52 2.48 -2.51
N HIS A 19 16.35 2.04 -3.75
CA HIS A 19 15.58 2.77 -4.77
C HIS A 19 14.09 2.97 -4.42
N ALA A 20 13.42 1.97 -3.84
CA ALA A 20 11.99 2.07 -3.54
C ALA A 20 11.71 2.99 -2.34
N ALA A 21 12.55 2.91 -1.29
CA ALA A 21 12.48 3.84 -0.16
C ALA A 21 12.79 5.29 -0.61
N THR A 22 13.80 5.47 -1.47
CA THR A 22 14.13 6.80 -2.01
C THR A 22 13.05 7.36 -2.93
N ALA A 23 12.32 6.52 -3.66
CA ALA A 23 11.24 6.97 -4.54
C ALA A 23 10.03 7.48 -3.74
N GLN A 24 9.61 6.72 -2.72
CA GLN A 24 8.54 7.16 -1.82
C GLN A 24 8.93 8.43 -1.05
N GLU A 25 10.17 8.52 -0.57
CA GLU A 25 10.69 9.74 0.07
C GLU A 25 10.69 10.93 -0.88
N ALA A 26 11.08 10.73 -2.15
CA ALA A 26 11.05 11.75 -3.18
C ALA A 26 9.61 12.20 -3.48
N ASP A 27 8.65 11.28 -3.62
CA ASP A 27 7.23 11.60 -3.83
C ASP A 27 6.65 12.36 -2.63
N ALA A 28 7.01 11.97 -1.40
CA ALA A 28 6.61 12.67 -0.19
C ALA A 28 7.17 14.11 -0.15
N GLN A 29 8.45 14.29 -0.51
CA GLN A 29 9.06 15.62 -0.59
C GLN A 29 8.40 16.48 -1.68
N ALA A 30 8.16 15.93 -2.86
CA ALA A 30 7.49 16.62 -3.95
C ALA A 30 6.05 17.04 -3.59
N ALA A 31 5.29 16.15 -2.93
CA ALA A 31 3.94 16.46 -2.48
C ALA A 31 3.92 17.58 -1.42
N LYS A 32 4.86 17.56 -0.45
CA LYS A 32 5.00 18.65 0.53
C LYS A 32 5.36 19.98 -0.14
N ALA A 33 6.34 19.98 -1.04
CA ALA A 33 6.75 21.18 -1.76
C ALA A 33 5.60 21.78 -2.59
N LEU A 34 4.79 20.93 -3.23
CA LEU A 34 3.61 21.37 -3.98
C LEU A 34 2.51 21.95 -3.05
N LEU A 35 2.31 21.36 -1.87
CA LEU A 35 1.39 21.90 -0.86
C LEU A 35 1.87 23.26 -0.34
N GLU A 36 3.14 23.40 0.01
CA GLU A 36 3.73 24.66 0.48
C GLU A 36 3.60 25.75 -0.57
N LYS A 37 3.86 25.42 -1.84
CA LYS A 37 3.63 26.32 -2.97
C LYS A 37 2.16 26.76 -3.07
N ALA A 38 1.22 25.82 -2.92
CA ALA A 38 -0.21 26.12 -2.93
C ALA A 38 -0.64 27.00 -1.75
N LEU A 39 -0.11 26.76 -0.56
CA LEU A 39 -0.36 27.58 0.63
C LEU A 39 0.14 29.01 0.44
N ALA A 40 1.36 29.19 -0.07
CA ALA A 40 1.92 30.50 -0.37
C ALA A 40 1.08 31.27 -1.41
N TYR A 41 0.62 30.57 -2.46
CA TYR A 41 -0.26 31.16 -3.47
C TYR A 41 -1.63 31.53 -2.89
N TYR A 42 -2.22 30.65 -2.09
CA TYR A 42 -3.50 30.92 -1.42
C TYR A 42 -3.41 32.08 -0.43
N GLN A 43 -2.28 32.26 0.27
CA GLN A 43 -2.07 33.41 1.16
C GLN A 43 -2.14 34.75 0.42
N GLN A 44 -1.67 34.81 -0.82
CA GLN A 44 -1.68 36.04 -1.63
C GLN A 44 -3.01 36.29 -2.34
N HIS A 45 -3.71 35.22 -2.72
CA HIS A 45 -4.87 35.32 -3.62
C HIS A 45 -6.21 34.96 -2.97
N GLY A 46 -6.20 34.31 -1.80
CA GLY A 46 -7.40 33.77 -1.15
C GLY A 46 -8.17 32.82 -2.06
N ASP A 47 -9.50 32.84 -1.97
CA ASP A 47 -10.38 31.97 -2.75
C ASP A 47 -10.24 32.12 -4.28
N LYS A 48 -9.65 33.22 -4.79
CA LYS A 48 -9.33 33.36 -6.23
C LYS A 48 -8.32 32.30 -6.71
N ALA A 49 -7.54 31.72 -5.79
CA ALA A 49 -6.60 30.66 -6.11
C ALA A 49 -7.25 29.37 -6.62
N PHE A 50 -8.53 29.13 -6.32
CA PHE A 50 -9.23 27.89 -6.70
C PHE A 50 -9.27 27.68 -8.21
N ALA A 51 -9.32 28.75 -9.00
CA ALA A 51 -9.25 28.66 -10.45
C ALA A 51 -7.88 28.15 -10.92
N ALA A 52 -6.79 28.53 -10.25
CA ALA A 52 -5.45 28.03 -10.56
C ALA A 52 -5.27 26.58 -10.13
N PHE A 53 -5.86 26.18 -9.00
CA PHE A 53 -5.82 24.80 -8.51
C PHE A 53 -6.68 23.82 -9.31
N SER A 54 -7.68 24.31 -10.04
CA SER A 54 -8.66 23.46 -10.77
C SER A 54 -8.40 23.37 -12.28
N ARG A 55 -7.23 23.79 -12.75
CA ARG A 55 -6.85 23.75 -14.17
C ARG A 55 -5.45 23.16 -14.35
N GLN A 56 -5.16 22.70 -15.56
CA GLN A 56 -3.81 22.25 -15.90
C GLN A 56 -2.80 23.39 -15.70
N GLY A 57 -1.67 23.09 -15.06
CA GLY A 57 -0.63 24.07 -14.81
C GLY A 57 0.21 23.70 -13.61
N GLU A 58 0.71 24.74 -12.93
CA GLU A 58 1.79 24.65 -11.96
C GLU A 58 1.44 24.02 -10.60
N PHE A 59 0.17 23.68 -10.40
CA PHE A 59 -0.39 23.02 -9.19
C PHE A 59 -0.75 21.55 -9.43
N ILE A 60 -0.29 21.01 -10.56
CA ILE A 60 -0.36 19.60 -10.94
C ILE A 60 1.05 19.17 -11.33
N ASP A 61 1.55 18.12 -10.69
CA ASP A 61 2.85 17.52 -10.94
C ASP A 61 2.69 16.00 -11.01
N GLN A 62 2.76 15.45 -12.23
CA GLN A 62 2.41 14.05 -12.49
C GLN A 62 1.03 13.72 -11.89
N ASP A 63 0.93 12.74 -11.00
CA ASP A 63 -0.30 12.36 -10.30
C ASP A 63 -0.56 13.09 -8.98
N ARG A 64 0.32 14.03 -8.60
CA ARG A 64 0.14 14.94 -7.46
C ARG A 64 -0.60 16.18 -7.93
N TYR A 65 -1.63 16.56 -7.18
CA TYR A 65 -2.44 17.73 -7.49
C TYR A 65 -2.98 18.36 -6.21
N VAL A 66 -3.18 19.67 -6.27
CA VAL A 66 -3.85 20.41 -5.19
C VAL A 66 -5.34 20.14 -5.24
N PHE A 67 -5.93 19.92 -4.07
CA PHE A 67 -7.37 20.00 -3.87
C PHE A 67 -7.68 20.75 -2.58
N VAL A 68 -8.86 21.37 -2.54
CA VAL A 68 -9.28 22.23 -1.42
C VAL A 68 -10.67 21.82 -1.00
N VAL A 69 -10.85 21.53 0.28
CA VAL A 69 -12.17 21.37 0.92
C VAL A 69 -12.39 22.49 1.93
N ASP A 70 -13.63 22.88 2.17
CA ASP A 70 -13.95 23.69 3.33
C ASP A 70 -14.14 22.86 4.60
N THR A 71 -14.26 23.53 5.74
CA THR A 71 -14.47 22.87 7.04
C THR A 71 -15.86 22.24 7.21
N GLN A 72 -16.77 22.41 6.24
CA GLN A 72 -18.05 21.71 6.18
C GLN A 72 -17.95 20.45 5.30
N GLY A 73 -16.85 20.24 4.57
CA GLY A 73 -16.61 19.09 3.73
C GLY A 73 -16.87 19.32 2.25
N VAL A 74 -17.22 20.55 1.83
CA VAL A 74 -17.49 20.87 0.43
C VAL A 74 -16.18 20.97 -0.34
N LEU A 75 -16.06 20.26 -1.47
CA LEU A 75 -14.90 20.39 -2.36
C LEU A 75 -14.98 21.71 -3.13
N LEU A 76 -13.97 22.57 -2.98
CA LEU A 76 -13.91 23.90 -3.58
C LEU A 76 -13.00 23.97 -4.81
N ALA A 77 -11.96 23.14 -4.85
CA ALA A 77 -11.03 23.06 -5.97
C ALA A 77 -10.40 21.67 -6.06
N SER A 78 -10.04 21.24 -7.26
CA SER A 78 -9.23 20.04 -7.46
C SER A 78 -8.60 20.04 -8.84
N GLY A 79 -7.29 19.79 -8.89
CA GLY A 79 -6.54 19.56 -10.14
C GLY A 79 -6.61 18.12 -10.64
N GLY A 80 -7.23 17.21 -9.88
CA GLY A 80 -7.25 15.78 -10.20
C GLY A 80 -8.63 15.22 -10.52
N PRO A 81 -8.80 13.89 -10.48
CA PRO A 81 -10.07 13.22 -10.83
C PRO A 81 -11.24 13.60 -9.90
N SER A 82 -10.98 14.18 -8.73
CA SER A 82 -12.05 14.72 -7.87
C SER A 82 -12.64 16.05 -8.36
N SER A 83 -12.14 16.65 -9.45
CA SER A 83 -12.72 17.87 -10.04
C SER A 83 -14.22 17.74 -10.37
N ALA A 84 -14.69 16.54 -10.70
CA ALA A 84 -16.12 16.25 -10.90
C ALA A 84 -16.99 16.40 -9.63
N LEU A 85 -16.36 16.50 -8.45
CA LEU A 85 -17.03 16.64 -7.15
C LEU A 85 -17.03 18.08 -6.63
N ILE A 86 -16.48 19.05 -7.39
CA ILE A 86 -16.46 20.45 -6.97
C ILE A 86 -17.90 20.94 -6.70
N GLY A 87 -18.11 21.60 -5.57
CA GLY A 87 -19.40 22.07 -5.08
C GLY A 87 -20.21 21.05 -4.28
N ARG A 88 -19.71 19.82 -4.10
CA ARG A 88 -20.39 18.76 -3.34
C ARG A 88 -19.76 18.55 -1.97
N ASP A 89 -20.57 18.15 -1.00
CA ASP A 89 -20.07 17.60 0.26
C ASP A 89 -19.40 16.24 -0.03
N VAL A 90 -18.08 16.20 0.16
CA VAL A 90 -17.28 15.00 -0.09
C VAL A 90 -17.71 13.88 0.86
N SER A 91 -18.15 14.17 2.08
CA SER A 91 -18.50 13.17 3.08
C SER A 91 -19.66 12.26 2.66
N GLU A 92 -20.54 12.73 1.78
CA GLU A 92 -21.68 11.98 1.24
C GLU A 92 -21.25 10.91 0.23
N VAL A 93 -20.12 11.12 -0.47
CA VAL A 93 -19.61 10.19 -1.48
C VAL A 93 -18.53 9.25 -0.94
N LEU A 94 -18.07 9.45 0.29
CA LEU A 94 -17.12 8.57 0.96
C LEU A 94 -17.81 7.32 1.55
N GLY A 95 -17.10 6.20 1.54
CA GLY A 95 -17.48 5.01 2.31
C GLY A 95 -17.38 5.25 3.83
N PRO A 96 -18.00 4.39 4.67
CA PRO A 96 -18.13 4.61 6.11
C PRO A 96 -16.80 4.88 6.83
N ASP A 97 -15.77 4.08 6.53
CA ASP A 97 -14.46 4.18 7.20
C ASP A 97 -13.75 5.51 6.88
N LEU A 98 -13.72 5.89 5.60
CA LEU A 98 -13.07 7.13 5.15
C LEU A 98 -13.88 8.38 5.55
N ARG A 99 -15.21 8.25 5.68
CA ARG A 99 -16.06 9.36 6.13
C ARG A 99 -15.72 9.80 7.54
N GLN A 100 -15.43 8.86 8.44
CA GLN A 100 -15.10 9.19 9.83
C GLN A 100 -13.76 9.92 9.93
N SER A 101 -12.71 9.39 9.31
CA SER A 101 -11.39 10.04 9.30
C SER A 101 -11.41 11.39 8.57
N PHE A 102 -12.21 11.53 7.50
CA PHE A 102 -12.42 12.81 6.84
C PHE A 102 -13.05 13.85 7.79
N LYS A 103 -14.10 13.48 8.54
CA LYS A 103 -14.73 14.37 9.54
C LYS A 103 -13.77 14.79 10.65
N GLU A 104 -12.81 13.94 11.01
CA GLU A 104 -11.76 14.27 11.97
C GLU A 104 -10.74 15.25 11.36
N ALA A 105 -10.32 15.02 10.11
CA ALA A 105 -9.43 15.93 9.40
C ALA A 105 -10.03 17.35 9.25
N LEU A 106 -11.34 17.47 9.04
CA LEU A 106 -12.04 18.77 8.98
C LEU A 106 -11.96 19.59 10.27
N LYS A 107 -11.74 18.92 11.42
CA LYS A 107 -11.70 19.56 12.75
C LYS A 107 -10.32 20.04 13.15
N VAL A 108 -9.29 19.81 12.32
CA VAL A 108 -7.93 20.17 12.72
C VAL A 108 -7.82 21.67 13.02
N PRO A 109 -7.19 22.08 14.14
CA PRO A 109 -6.92 23.49 14.41
C PRO A 109 -5.91 24.09 13.42
N GLU A 110 -6.06 25.37 13.11
CA GLU A 110 -5.14 26.09 12.21
C GLU A 110 -3.70 26.13 12.76
N SER A 111 -3.52 26.09 14.08
CA SER A 111 -2.21 26.13 14.74
C SER A 111 -1.40 24.84 14.59
N GLN A 112 -1.97 23.76 14.04
CA GLN A 112 -1.30 22.47 13.91
C GLN A 112 -0.36 22.37 12.69
N GLY A 113 -0.39 23.35 11.78
CA GLY A 113 0.44 23.33 10.57
C GLY A 113 0.10 22.19 9.61
N ILE A 114 1.10 21.68 8.90
CA ILE A 114 0.93 20.56 7.96
C ILE A 114 0.67 19.27 8.74
N GLN A 115 -0.43 18.61 8.38
CA GLN A 115 -0.84 17.31 8.84
C GLN A 115 -0.68 16.28 7.72
N GLN A 116 -0.83 15.01 8.08
CA GLN A 116 -0.80 13.91 7.12
C GLN A 116 -1.86 12.86 7.42
N ALA A 117 -2.34 12.19 6.38
CA ALA A 117 -3.27 11.09 6.50
C ALA A 117 -3.10 10.13 5.33
N ASP A 118 -3.66 8.93 5.50
CA ASP A 118 -3.65 7.87 4.52
C ASP A 118 -5.09 7.47 4.19
N TYR A 119 -5.41 7.37 2.90
CA TYR A 119 -6.71 6.89 2.44
C TYR A 119 -6.62 6.23 1.07
N ARG A 120 -7.76 5.77 0.55
CA ARG A 120 -7.82 5.15 -0.77
C ARG A 120 -8.53 6.05 -1.75
N TRP A 121 -7.91 6.27 -2.90
CA TRP A 121 -8.47 7.13 -3.93
C TRP A 121 -8.20 6.57 -5.32
N GLN A 122 -9.02 6.98 -6.29
CA GLN A 122 -8.83 6.58 -7.68
C GLN A 122 -7.65 7.34 -8.29
N ASN A 123 -6.62 6.61 -8.72
CA ASN A 123 -5.52 7.13 -9.52
C ASN A 123 -6.01 7.39 -10.95
N TRP A 124 -5.79 8.60 -11.45
CA TRP A 124 -6.17 9.00 -12.81
C TRP A 124 -5.32 8.35 -13.90
N ASN A 125 -4.09 7.93 -13.58
CA ASN A 125 -3.16 7.38 -14.55
C ASN A 125 -3.66 6.02 -15.08
N ASP A 126 -4.29 5.21 -14.23
CA ASP A 126 -4.73 3.87 -14.58
C ASP A 126 -6.17 3.53 -14.15
N GLY A 127 -6.88 4.49 -13.55
CA GLY A 127 -8.26 4.36 -13.10
C GLY A 127 -8.45 3.49 -11.87
N LYS A 128 -7.38 3.01 -11.23
CA LYS A 128 -7.46 2.07 -10.10
C LYS A 128 -7.59 2.78 -8.77
N VAL A 129 -8.24 2.13 -7.81
CA VAL A 129 -8.23 2.59 -6.42
C VAL A 129 -6.94 2.13 -5.76
N GLU A 130 -6.14 3.09 -5.32
CA GLU A 130 -4.81 2.87 -4.75
C GLU A 130 -4.66 3.56 -3.40
N HIS A 131 -3.64 3.16 -2.64
CA HIS A 131 -3.30 3.78 -1.37
C HIS A 131 -2.72 5.17 -1.66
N LYS A 132 -3.26 6.21 -1.03
CA LYS A 132 -2.86 7.59 -1.22
C LYS A 132 -2.47 8.19 0.12
N HIS A 133 -1.22 8.66 0.19
CA HIS A 133 -0.74 9.46 1.30
C HIS A 133 -1.00 10.93 0.97
N VAL A 134 -1.51 11.70 1.93
CA VAL A 134 -1.83 13.12 1.75
C VAL A 134 -1.18 13.96 2.83
N PHE A 135 -0.68 15.13 2.42
CA PHE A 135 -0.38 16.25 3.30
C PHE A 135 -1.49 17.28 3.18
N TYR A 136 -1.93 17.84 4.30
CA TYR A 136 -2.95 18.87 4.31
C TYR A 136 -2.72 19.89 5.40
N GLN A 137 -3.15 21.13 5.16
CA GLN A 137 -3.10 22.19 6.15
C GLN A 137 -4.35 23.04 6.09
N ARG A 138 -4.87 23.38 7.27
CA ARG A 138 -5.99 24.30 7.42
C ARG A 138 -5.50 25.76 7.42
N VAL A 139 -6.20 26.59 6.65
CA VAL A 139 -6.06 28.05 6.62
C VAL A 139 -7.47 28.65 6.68
N GLY A 140 -7.85 29.23 7.82
CA GLY A 140 -9.21 29.70 8.04
C GLY A 140 -10.26 28.58 7.91
N LYS A 141 -11.17 28.77 6.96
CA LYS A 141 -12.23 27.79 6.61
C LYS A 141 -11.84 26.87 5.45
N ARG A 142 -10.58 26.87 5.01
CA ARG A 142 -10.09 26.05 3.90
C ARG A 142 -9.09 25.03 4.39
N ILE A 143 -9.10 23.85 3.82
CA ILE A 143 -8.10 22.81 4.00
C ILE A 143 -7.53 22.52 2.63
N LEU A 144 -6.28 22.92 2.42
CA LEU A 144 -5.54 22.65 1.19
C LEU A 144 -4.79 21.34 1.37
N ALA A 145 -4.80 20.51 0.34
CA ALA A 145 -4.21 19.19 0.41
C ALA A 145 -3.53 18.80 -0.90
N VAL A 146 -2.45 18.03 -0.78
CA VAL A 146 -1.73 17.39 -1.88
C VAL A 146 -1.35 15.99 -1.43
N GLY A 147 -1.55 15.00 -2.29
CA GLY A 147 -1.13 13.63 -1.99
C GLY A 147 -0.51 12.94 -3.19
N TYR A 148 0.16 11.83 -2.91
CA TYR A 148 0.80 10.95 -3.89
C TYR A 148 0.31 9.52 -3.67
N TYR A 149 0.31 8.71 -4.72
CA TYR A 149 -0.09 7.31 -4.63
C TYR A 149 1.10 6.47 -4.19
N LEU A 150 0.86 5.58 -3.23
CA LEU A 150 1.82 4.55 -2.87
C LEU A 150 1.66 3.40 -3.88
N PRO A 151 2.75 3.00 -4.57
CA PRO A 151 2.68 1.95 -5.56
C PRO A 151 2.21 0.64 -4.90
N ARG A 152 1.40 -0.14 -5.63
CA ARG A 152 1.07 -1.51 -5.23
C ARG A 152 2.35 -2.30 -4.99
N ALA A 153 2.27 -3.27 -4.07
CA ALA A 153 3.45 -4.06 -3.79
C ALA A 153 3.95 -4.83 -5.00
N THR A 154 5.27 -4.84 -5.17
CA THR A 154 5.94 -5.50 -6.27
C THR A 154 6.20 -6.98 -5.96
N PRO A 155 6.44 -7.81 -6.99
CA PRO A 155 6.92 -9.18 -6.80
C PRO A 155 8.17 -9.26 -5.91
N GLU A 156 9.09 -8.29 -6.04
CA GLU A 156 10.32 -8.20 -5.27
C GLU A 156 10.04 -7.92 -3.79
N GLN A 157 9.13 -7.01 -3.49
CA GLN A 157 8.71 -6.71 -2.12
C GLN A 157 8.02 -7.92 -1.47
N ALA A 158 7.18 -8.65 -2.21
CA ALA A 158 6.56 -9.88 -1.72
C ALA A 158 7.61 -10.94 -1.36
N ARG A 159 8.61 -11.17 -2.25
CA ARG A 159 9.73 -12.08 -1.97
C ARG A 159 10.56 -11.65 -0.77
N ALA A 160 10.83 -10.35 -0.64
CA ALA A 160 11.60 -9.78 0.46
C ALA A 160 10.90 -9.99 1.81
N LEU A 161 9.59 -9.68 1.89
CA LEU A 161 8.82 -9.89 3.11
C LEU A 161 8.72 -11.38 3.50
N ARG A 162 8.57 -12.25 2.50
CA ARG A 162 8.58 -13.72 2.68
C ARG A 162 9.91 -14.20 3.26
N ASN A 163 11.03 -13.73 2.71
CA ASN A 163 12.36 -14.07 3.21
C ASN A 163 12.59 -13.57 4.63
N LYS A 164 12.19 -12.32 4.93
CA LYS A 164 12.24 -11.74 6.28
C LYS A 164 11.49 -12.62 7.30
N ALA A 165 10.30 -13.11 6.94
CA ALA A 165 9.52 -13.99 7.80
C ALA A 165 10.15 -15.37 8.00
N VAL A 166 10.76 -15.94 6.96
CA VAL A 166 11.54 -17.19 7.07
C VAL A 166 12.71 -17.00 8.06
N ASP A 167 13.50 -15.94 7.89
CA ASP A 167 14.65 -15.65 8.75
C ASP A 167 14.23 -15.37 10.20
N ALA A 168 13.08 -14.75 10.40
CA ALA A 168 12.51 -14.51 11.73
C ALA A 168 12.05 -15.81 12.40
N LEU A 169 11.37 -16.71 11.66
CA LEU A 169 10.94 -18.02 12.17
C LEU A 169 12.12 -18.90 12.58
N VAL A 170 13.25 -18.85 11.85
CA VAL A 170 14.47 -19.58 12.22
C VAL A 170 15.06 -19.09 13.55
N LYS A 171 14.90 -17.80 13.87
CA LYS A 171 15.46 -17.19 15.09
C LYS A 171 14.55 -17.34 16.30
N ASP A 172 13.25 -17.15 16.09
CA ASP A 172 12.23 -17.20 17.14
C ASP A 172 10.88 -17.57 16.53
N GLU A 173 10.60 -18.86 16.52
CA GLU A 173 9.36 -19.41 15.98
C GLU A 173 8.12 -18.85 16.70
N THR A 174 8.06 -19.04 18.02
CA THR A 174 6.89 -18.65 18.84
C THR A 174 6.64 -17.16 18.77
N GLY A 175 7.68 -16.34 18.93
CA GLY A 175 7.57 -14.88 18.86
C GLY A 175 7.17 -14.40 17.48
N THR A 176 7.71 -15.00 16.41
CA THR A 176 7.38 -14.62 15.03
C THR A 176 5.93 -14.96 14.69
N LEU A 177 5.44 -16.16 15.03
CA LEU A 177 4.04 -16.53 14.81
C LEU A 177 3.09 -15.59 15.57
N LYS A 178 3.43 -15.25 16.83
CA LYS A 178 2.68 -14.26 17.62
C LYS A 178 2.67 -12.88 16.97
N ALA A 179 3.82 -12.42 16.45
CA ALA A 179 3.94 -11.13 15.79
C ALA A 179 3.15 -11.07 14.47
N ILE A 180 3.13 -12.15 13.67
CA ILE A 180 2.28 -12.21 12.47
C ILE A 180 0.79 -12.13 12.86
N ASN A 181 0.40 -12.85 13.91
CA ASN A 181 -0.99 -12.90 14.38
C ASN A 181 -1.45 -11.65 15.15
N SER A 182 -0.56 -10.72 15.47
CA SER A 182 -0.96 -9.46 16.10
C SER A 182 -1.60 -8.48 15.10
N LEU A 183 -1.50 -8.76 13.79
CA LEU A 183 -1.96 -7.90 12.70
C LEU A 183 -1.32 -6.51 12.71
N GLN A 184 -0.19 -6.36 13.39
CA GLN A 184 0.54 -5.11 13.48
C GLN A 184 1.71 -5.10 12.49
N GLY A 185 2.17 -3.91 12.13
CA GLY A 185 3.21 -3.70 11.13
C GLY A 185 4.45 -4.56 11.34
N GLY A 186 5.14 -4.88 10.23
CA GLY A 186 6.38 -5.68 10.24
C GLY A 186 6.26 -7.01 9.48
N PHE A 187 5.09 -7.65 9.52
CA PHE A 187 4.70 -8.79 8.66
C PHE A 187 3.39 -8.56 7.89
N LEU A 188 2.83 -7.37 8.07
CA LEU A 188 1.78 -6.74 7.28
C LEU A 188 2.34 -5.40 6.81
N GLN A 189 2.36 -5.18 5.50
CA GLN A 189 2.83 -3.95 4.86
C GLN A 189 1.96 -3.69 3.63
N ASP A 190 1.14 -2.63 3.69
CA ASP A 190 0.14 -2.32 2.66
C ASP A 190 -0.74 -3.54 2.32
N ASP A 191 -0.66 -4.05 1.09
CA ASP A 191 -1.38 -5.24 0.63
C ASP A 191 -0.57 -6.55 0.76
N LEU A 192 0.70 -6.47 1.17
CA LEU A 192 1.52 -7.63 1.51
C LEU A 192 1.26 -8.08 2.94
N TYR A 193 1.07 -9.38 3.09
CA TYR A 193 0.97 -10.01 4.39
C TYR A 193 1.53 -11.43 4.36
N VAL A 194 2.09 -11.83 5.49
CA VAL A 194 2.58 -13.18 5.71
C VAL A 194 1.43 -14.08 6.16
N PHE A 195 1.38 -15.30 5.63
CA PHE A 195 0.69 -16.40 6.28
C PHE A 195 1.61 -17.61 6.37
N VAL A 196 1.39 -18.43 7.40
CA VAL A 196 2.22 -19.59 7.72
C VAL A 196 1.32 -20.81 7.90
N VAL A 197 1.71 -21.90 7.23
CA VAL A 197 1.06 -23.21 7.34
C VAL A 197 2.08 -24.19 7.88
N ASP A 198 1.68 -24.94 8.90
CA ASP A 198 2.42 -26.11 9.38
C ASP A 198 2.20 -27.26 8.40
N LEU A 199 3.28 -27.81 7.85
CA LEU A 199 3.24 -28.86 6.84
C LEU A 199 2.95 -30.24 7.43
N ASP A 200 3.24 -30.46 8.71
CA ASP A 200 2.95 -31.71 9.41
C ASP A 200 1.45 -31.81 9.71
N THR A 201 0.86 -30.73 10.21
CA THR A 201 -0.58 -30.69 10.53
C THR A 201 -1.47 -30.23 9.36
N ARG A 202 -0.87 -29.62 8.34
CA ARG A 202 -1.53 -28.95 7.20
C ARG A 202 -2.46 -27.81 7.61
N ARG A 203 -2.22 -27.17 8.76
CA ARG A 203 -3.08 -26.10 9.29
C ARG A 203 -2.39 -24.75 9.21
N TYR A 204 -3.18 -23.69 9.06
CA TYR A 204 -2.65 -22.35 9.30
C TYR A 204 -2.24 -22.21 10.76
N VAL A 205 -1.03 -21.71 10.98
CA VAL A 205 -0.51 -21.36 12.32
C VAL A 205 -0.34 -19.86 12.47
N ALA A 206 -0.24 -19.11 11.37
CA ALA A 206 -0.31 -17.65 11.40
C ALA A 206 -0.92 -17.04 10.14
N HIS A 207 -1.57 -15.87 10.29
CA HIS A 207 -2.11 -15.11 9.16
C HIS A 207 -2.20 -13.61 9.45
N GLY A 208 -1.39 -12.79 8.75
CA GLY A 208 -1.25 -11.35 8.99
C GLY A 208 -2.42 -10.46 8.59
N THR A 209 -3.60 -11.03 8.32
CA THR A 209 -4.82 -10.26 7.95
C THR A 209 -6.14 -10.93 8.36
N HIS A 210 -6.15 -12.25 8.61
CA HIS A 210 -7.39 -13.01 8.79
C HIS A 210 -7.21 -14.09 9.88
N LEU A 211 -7.30 -13.68 11.15
CA LEU A 211 -7.10 -14.59 12.30
C LEU A 211 -8.06 -15.78 12.33
N ARG A 212 -9.26 -15.64 11.74
CA ARG A 212 -10.24 -16.72 11.60
C ARG A 212 -9.75 -17.94 10.79
N LEU A 213 -8.67 -17.78 10.02
CA LEU A 213 -8.08 -18.88 9.26
C LEU A 213 -7.14 -19.74 10.09
N ILE A 214 -6.65 -19.25 11.24
CA ILE A 214 -5.76 -20.00 12.12
C ILE A 214 -6.45 -21.30 12.56
N ASN A 215 -5.70 -22.39 12.60
CA ASN A 215 -6.16 -23.74 12.89
C ASN A 215 -7.16 -24.31 11.87
N THR A 216 -7.42 -23.65 10.74
CA THR A 216 -8.18 -24.27 9.64
C THR A 216 -7.28 -25.14 8.77
N ASP A 217 -7.85 -26.20 8.20
CA ASP A 217 -7.16 -27.12 7.29
C ASP A 217 -6.88 -26.42 5.95
N PHE A 218 -5.60 -26.16 5.69
CA PHE A 218 -5.16 -25.43 4.51
C PHE A 218 -5.54 -26.17 3.23
N ALA A 219 -5.54 -27.51 3.22
CA ALA A 219 -5.86 -28.31 2.03
C ALA A 219 -7.28 -28.02 1.49
N LYS A 220 -8.19 -27.57 2.36
CA LYS A 220 -9.58 -27.26 2.02
C LYS A 220 -9.79 -25.84 1.50
N ILE A 221 -8.75 -25.01 1.49
CA ILE A 221 -8.86 -23.61 1.08
C ILE A 221 -9.04 -23.51 -0.43
N LYS A 222 -10.08 -22.79 -0.80
CA LYS A 222 -10.41 -22.41 -2.17
C LYS A 222 -10.47 -20.89 -2.25
N ASP A 223 -10.18 -20.36 -3.43
CA ASP A 223 -10.43 -18.95 -3.72
C ASP A 223 -11.94 -18.67 -3.86
N PRO A 224 -12.36 -17.40 -3.93
CA PRO A 224 -13.77 -17.04 -4.06
C PRO A 224 -14.47 -17.59 -5.30
N ASP A 225 -13.72 -17.95 -6.34
CA ASP A 225 -14.24 -18.54 -7.59
C ASP A 225 -14.25 -20.10 -7.52
N GLY A 226 -13.87 -20.68 -6.37
CA GLY A 226 -13.88 -22.12 -6.11
C GLY A 226 -12.60 -22.86 -6.54
N LYS A 227 -11.58 -22.16 -7.04
CA LYS A 227 -10.30 -22.76 -7.42
C LYS A 227 -9.56 -23.29 -6.18
N PRO A 228 -9.05 -24.53 -6.18
CA PRO A 228 -8.22 -25.03 -5.08
C PRO A 228 -6.95 -24.19 -4.91
N VAL A 229 -6.68 -23.79 -3.67
CA VAL A 229 -5.48 -23.04 -3.28
C VAL A 229 -4.54 -23.93 -2.47
N GLY A 230 -5.03 -24.54 -1.41
CA GLY A 230 -4.15 -25.24 -0.48
C GLY A 230 -3.59 -26.57 -1.00
N GLU A 231 -4.44 -27.43 -1.54
CA GLU A 231 -4.03 -28.73 -2.09
C GLU A 231 -2.88 -28.64 -3.12
N PRO A 232 -2.95 -27.80 -4.17
CA PRO A 232 -1.85 -27.70 -5.14
C PRO A 232 -0.56 -27.10 -4.54
N ILE A 233 -0.67 -26.16 -3.57
CA ILE A 233 0.50 -25.62 -2.88
C ILE A 233 1.14 -26.69 -1.99
N LEU A 234 0.36 -27.45 -1.23
CA LEU A 234 0.86 -28.54 -0.40
C LEU A 234 1.55 -29.63 -1.23
N LYS A 235 0.96 -30.00 -2.37
CA LYS A 235 1.59 -30.94 -3.32
C LYS A 235 2.94 -30.41 -3.80
N MET A 236 3.02 -29.13 -4.17
CA MET A 236 4.27 -28.49 -4.57
C MET A 236 5.30 -28.50 -3.44
N MET A 237 4.90 -28.24 -2.20
CA MET A 237 5.80 -28.25 -1.03
C MET A 237 6.25 -29.66 -0.62
N ALA A 238 5.57 -30.72 -1.05
CA ALA A 238 6.07 -32.08 -0.86
C ALA A 238 7.32 -32.36 -1.73
N GLU A 239 7.44 -31.68 -2.86
CA GLU A 239 8.49 -31.93 -3.87
C GLU A 239 9.58 -30.84 -3.88
N GLN A 240 9.23 -29.62 -3.46
CA GLN A 240 10.07 -28.44 -3.61
C GLN A 240 10.11 -27.63 -2.31
N ASP A 241 11.21 -26.91 -2.09
CA ASP A 241 11.35 -26.04 -0.91
C ASP A 241 10.81 -24.62 -1.14
N GLN A 242 10.57 -24.25 -2.39
CA GLN A 242 10.02 -22.95 -2.79
C GLN A 242 9.15 -23.11 -4.03
N GLY A 243 8.26 -22.15 -4.24
CA GLY A 243 7.47 -22.08 -5.46
C GLY A 243 6.57 -20.85 -5.48
N GLU A 244 5.71 -20.80 -6.48
CA GLU A 244 4.75 -19.73 -6.66
C GLU A 244 3.40 -20.27 -7.12
N TYR A 245 2.31 -19.63 -6.71
CA TYR A 245 0.96 -20.04 -7.09
C TYR A 245 0.05 -18.83 -7.27
N LYS A 246 -0.75 -18.84 -8.33
CA LYS A 246 -1.70 -17.77 -8.68
C LYS A 246 -3.12 -18.19 -8.37
N TYR A 247 -3.85 -17.34 -7.67
CA TYR A 247 -5.26 -17.54 -7.30
C TYR A 247 -5.91 -16.18 -7.05
N ARG A 248 -7.23 -16.12 -6.92
CA ARG A 248 -7.89 -14.85 -6.57
C ARG A 248 -8.05 -14.72 -5.08
N TRP A 249 -7.90 -13.54 -4.53
CA TRP A 249 -8.12 -13.36 -3.10
C TRP A 249 -8.62 -11.98 -2.78
N LYS A 250 -9.29 -11.84 -1.63
CA LYS A 250 -9.69 -10.54 -1.12
C LYS A 250 -8.43 -9.76 -0.75
N ASN A 251 -8.16 -8.70 -1.50
CA ASN A 251 -7.08 -7.76 -1.18
C ASN A 251 -7.44 -7.07 0.15
N PRO A 252 -6.59 -7.15 1.20
CA PRO A 252 -6.88 -6.57 2.51
C PRO A 252 -6.96 -5.03 2.46
N VAL A 253 -6.34 -4.43 1.45
CA VAL A 253 -6.36 -2.98 1.22
C VAL A 253 -7.63 -2.62 0.45
N THR A 254 -7.86 -3.15 -0.75
CA THR A 254 -9.01 -2.70 -1.57
C THR A 254 -10.35 -3.30 -1.15
N GLY A 255 -10.34 -4.41 -0.40
CA GLY A 255 -11.54 -5.17 -0.06
C GLY A 255 -12.14 -5.94 -1.25
N LYS A 256 -11.60 -5.79 -2.46
CA LYS A 256 -12.04 -6.46 -3.68
C LYS A 256 -11.33 -7.81 -3.86
N VAL A 257 -11.95 -8.70 -4.63
CA VAL A 257 -11.34 -9.97 -5.05
C VAL A 257 -10.49 -9.73 -6.30
N GLU A 258 -9.17 -9.84 -6.15
CA GLU A 258 -8.17 -9.50 -7.17
C GLU A 258 -7.26 -10.69 -7.46
N ASN A 259 -6.51 -10.65 -8.57
CA ASN A 259 -5.52 -11.67 -8.90
C ASN A 259 -4.35 -11.58 -7.92
N LYS A 260 -4.09 -12.64 -7.18
CA LYS A 260 -2.97 -12.73 -6.25
C LYS A 260 -1.93 -13.73 -6.77
N HIS A 261 -0.68 -13.32 -6.77
CA HIS A 261 0.45 -14.19 -7.05
C HIS A 261 1.27 -14.38 -5.77
N ALA A 262 1.19 -15.58 -5.19
CA ALA A 262 1.84 -15.90 -3.92
C ALA A 262 3.15 -16.65 -4.12
N TYR A 263 4.20 -16.19 -3.45
CA TYR A 263 5.47 -16.87 -3.29
C TYR A 263 5.46 -17.66 -1.98
N VAL A 264 5.88 -18.92 -2.05
CA VAL A 264 5.93 -19.84 -0.91
C VAL A 264 7.36 -20.34 -0.69
N ARG A 265 7.77 -20.57 0.57
CA ARG A 265 9.06 -21.18 0.94
C ARG A 265 8.95 -21.93 2.26
N LYS A 266 9.67 -23.05 2.37
CA LYS A 266 9.81 -23.76 3.64
C LYS A 266 10.70 -23.03 4.63
N SER A 267 10.35 -23.15 5.91
CA SER A 267 11.19 -22.84 7.06
C SER A 267 11.00 -23.95 8.10
N GLY A 268 11.90 -24.94 8.09
CA GLY A 268 11.68 -26.20 8.80
C GLY A 268 10.38 -26.88 8.36
N HIS A 269 9.53 -27.24 9.32
CA HIS A 269 8.20 -27.80 9.09
C HIS A 269 7.12 -26.78 8.66
N PHE A 270 7.43 -25.48 8.56
CA PHE A 270 6.49 -24.50 8.06
C PHE A 270 6.65 -24.24 6.56
N MET A 271 5.54 -23.92 5.90
CA MET A 271 5.52 -23.12 4.69
C MET A 271 5.16 -21.67 5.04
N VAL A 272 5.96 -20.73 4.54
CA VAL A 272 5.76 -19.28 4.67
C VAL A 272 5.36 -18.73 3.31
N ALA A 273 4.31 -17.92 3.27
CA ALA A 273 3.78 -17.37 2.04
C ALA A 273 3.51 -15.87 2.12
N VAL A 274 3.85 -15.16 1.04
CA VAL A 274 3.48 -13.76 0.80
C VAL A 274 3.14 -13.62 -0.67
N GLY A 275 2.13 -12.83 -1.01
CA GLY A 275 1.81 -12.56 -2.41
C GLY A 275 1.47 -11.10 -2.65
N TYR A 276 1.66 -10.68 -3.89
CA TYR A 276 1.27 -9.36 -4.38
C TYR A 276 0.00 -9.46 -5.23
N TYR A 277 -0.70 -8.32 -5.37
CA TYR A 277 -1.95 -8.23 -6.10
C TYR A 277 -1.79 -7.53 -7.44
N SER A 278 -2.46 -8.08 -8.44
CA SER A 278 -2.63 -7.51 -9.78
C SER A 278 -4.12 -7.39 -10.10
N PRO A 279 -4.52 -6.42 -10.96
CA PRO A 279 -5.91 -6.30 -11.44
C PRO A 279 -6.45 -7.58 -12.05
#